data_AF-A0A957UAI6-F1
#
_entry.id   AF-A0A957UAI6-F1
#
_cell.length_a   1.000
_cell.length_b   1.000
_cell.length_c   1.000
_cell.angle_alpha   90.00
_cell.angle_beta   90.00
_cell.angle_gamma   90.00
#
_symmetry.space_group_name_H-M   'P 1'
#
loop_
_entity.id
_entity.type
_entity.pdbx_description
1 polymer ?
#
loop_
_entity_poly.entity_id
_entity_poly.type
_entity_poly.pdbx_seq_one_letter_code
_entity_poly.pdbx_strand_id
1 'polypeptide(L)'
;GFGKGAAKAGIGGPLLNAMAANDALLLVVRAFEDENVLHSDDTINPARDLATMESELILNDMTIIDRRLERLNGQKNRGTPEERKQMAVEEELLNRLMAALDEEKPLRDVEVSEAERKLLGGFGLLSLKPMLRVINAGDDANEADFADLLDERTFLLRGRLEAEIAQMAPADAAEFLADFGIDEPGLSRAIRFCYDMLGLQSFFTVGEDEVRAWTVEIGATAPEAAGTIHSDLRKGFIRAETVSYDELVAAGSLAEVKKQGKFRLEGKEYVVQDGDVLNIRFNL
;
A
#
# COMPACT_ATOMS: atom_id res chain seq x y z
N GLY A 1 2.13 20.28 -8.08
CA GLY A 1 2.18 19.33 -9.21
C GLY A 1 3.58 19.34 -9.78
N PHE A 2 4.01 18.21 -10.32
CA PHE A 2 5.35 18.00 -10.89
C PHE A 2 5.52 18.63 -12.29
N GLY A 3 5.02 19.85 -12.48
CA GLY A 3 5.09 20.56 -13.76
C GLY A 3 6.49 21.12 -14.04
N LYS A 4 6.72 21.63 -15.27
CA LYS A 4 7.96 22.33 -15.68
C LYS A 4 8.52 23.21 -14.55
N GLY A 5 9.68 22.83 -14.03
CA GLY A 5 10.36 23.51 -12.92
C GLY A 5 10.27 22.81 -11.56
N ALA A 6 9.43 21.79 -11.38
CA ALA A 6 9.39 20.98 -10.16
C ALA A 6 10.72 20.23 -9.93
N ALA A 7 11.34 19.68 -10.99
CA ALA A 7 12.69 19.10 -10.92
C ALA A 7 13.80 20.11 -10.56
N LYS A 8 13.51 21.43 -10.54
CA LYS A 8 14.44 22.48 -10.05
C LYS A 8 14.00 23.08 -8.71
N ALA A 9 12.72 22.98 -8.36
CA ALA A 9 12.13 23.57 -7.16
C ALA A 9 11.83 22.54 -6.06
N GLY A 10 12.04 21.25 -6.35
CA GLY A 10 11.67 20.13 -5.51
C GLY A 10 10.15 19.89 -5.45
N ILE A 11 9.77 18.90 -4.66
CA ILE A 11 8.37 18.62 -4.34
C ILE A 11 7.77 19.78 -3.53
N GLY A 12 6.70 20.39 -4.02
CA GLY A 12 6.05 21.51 -3.34
C GLY A 12 5.50 21.13 -1.96
N GLY A 13 5.61 22.03 -0.97
CA GLY A 13 5.24 21.79 0.43
C GLY A 13 3.85 21.16 0.68
N PRO A 14 2.76 21.64 0.03
CA PRO A 14 1.45 21.01 0.20
C PRO A 14 1.39 19.55 -0.27
N LEU A 15 2.10 19.23 -1.37
CA LEU A 15 2.17 17.89 -1.90
C LEU A 15 3.05 16.99 -1.01
N LEU A 16 4.18 17.51 -0.52
CA LEU A 16 5.00 16.81 0.48
C LEU A 16 4.18 16.44 1.71
N ASN A 17 3.39 17.36 2.26
CA ASN A 17 2.56 17.08 3.43
C ASN A 17 1.51 16.00 3.15
N ALA A 18 0.89 16.03 1.98
CA ALA A 18 -0.05 14.98 1.57
C ALA A 18 0.67 13.63 1.44
N MET A 19 1.80 13.57 0.76
CA MET A 19 2.58 12.34 0.60
C MET A 19 3.08 11.80 1.94
N ALA A 20 3.54 12.68 2.84
CA ALA A 20 4.00 12.33 4.18
C ALA A 20 2.89 11.74 5.06
N ALA A 21 1.63 12.13 4.85
CA ALA A 21 0.48 11.65 5.62
C ALA A 21 -0.12 10.30 5.14
N ASN A 22 0.29 9.78 3.98
CA ASN A 22 -0.22 8.52 3.43
C ASN A 22 0.74 7.34 3.70
N ASP A 23 0.24 6.12 3.80
CA ASP A 23 1.08 4.96 4.14
C ASP A 23 1.82 4.36 2.92
N ALA A 24 1.31 4.58 1.71
CA ALA A 24 1.91 4.14 0.46
C ALA A 24 1.73 5.18 -0.65
N LEU A 25 2.48 5.01 -1.74
CA LEU A 25 2.46 5.90 -2.90
C LEU A 25 2.05 5.13 -4.17
N LEU A 26 1.26 5.78 -5.02
CA LEU A 26 0.98 5.33 -6.39
C LEU A 26 1.65 6.33 -7.35
N LEU A 27 2.71 5.89 -8.03
CA LEU A 27 3.43 6.71 -8.99
C LEU A 27 2.95 6.39 -10.40
N VAL A 28 2.13 7.28 -10.96
CA VAL A 28 1.64 7.16 -12.33
C VAL A 28 2.51 8.00 -13.26
N VAL A 29 3.13 7.36 -14.24
CA VAL A 29 3.90 8.03 -15.30
C VAL A 29 3.20 7.91 -16.64
N ARG A 30 3.39 8.93 -17.49
CA ARG A 30 2.76 9.00 -18.80
C ARG A 30 3.60 8.28 -19.84
N ALA A 31 2.95 7.46 -20.65
CA ALA A 31 3.53 6.71 -21.76
C ALA A 31 2.68 6.80 -23.04
N PHE A 32 1.97 7.91 -23.23
CA PHE A 32 1.15 8.16 -24.42
C PHE A 32 1.29 9.61 -24.92
N GLU A 33 1.20 9.80 -26.22
CA GLU A 33 1.13 11.11 -26.86
C GLU A 33 -0.28 11.69 -26.81
N ASP A 34 -0.39 13.00 -26.56
CA ASP A 34 -1.64 13.76 -26.62
C ASP A 34 -1.29 15.21 -26.95
N GLU A 35 -1.75 15.68 -28.10
CA GLU A 35 -1.51 17.04 -28.60
C GLU A 35 -2.10 18.12 -27.68
N ASN A 36 -3.08 17.78 -26.86
CA ASN A 36 -3.75 18.72 -25.95
C ASN A 36 -3.02 18.86 -24.61
N VAL A 37 -2.07 17.97 -24.31
CA VAL A 37 -1.36 17.94 -23.04
C VAL A 37 0.15 17.89 -23.27
N LEU A 38 0.83 19.01 -23.05
CA LEU A 38 2.29 19.08 -23.13
C LEU A 38 2.94 18.30 -21.99
N HIS A 39 3.99 17.55 -22.32
CA HIS A 39 4.84 16.89 -21.32
C HIS A 39 5.77 17.91 -20.63
N SER A 40 6.08 17.71 -19.34
CA SER A 40 6.97 18.63 -18.60
C SER A 40 8.35 18.76 -19.25
N ASP A 41 8.87 17.70 -19.86
CA ASP A 41 10.19 17.69 -20.51
C ASP A 41 10.10 17.69 -22.05
N ASP A 42 8.97 18.16 -22.61
CA ASP A 42 8.67 18.25 -24.05
C ASP A 42 8.71 16.92 -24.83
N THR A 43 9.14 15.83 -24.18
CA THR A 43 9.27 14.47 -24.70
C THR A 43 8.72 13.49 -23.67
N ILE A 44 8.02 12.46 -24.14
CA ILE A 44 7.49 11.39 -23.29
C ILE A 44 8.56 10.33 -23.12
N ASN A 45 8.95 10.06 -21.87
CA ASN A 45 9.91 9.01 -21.55
C ASN A 45 9.61 8.47 -20.13
N PRO A 46 8.79 7.42 -20.01
CA PRO A 46 8.37 6.90 -18.71
C PRO A 46 9.54 6.42 -17.85
N ALA A 47 10.61 5.89 -18.45
CA ALA A 47 11.81 5.45 -17.72
C ALA A 47 12.51 6.64 -17.04
N ARG A 48 12.71 7.73 -17.78
CA ARG A 48 13.27 8.97 -17.24
C ARG A 48 12.37 9.56 -16.16
N ASP A 49 11.06 9.58 -16.40
CA ASP A 49 10.10 10.22 -15.49
C ASP A 49 10.02 9.45 -14.16
N LEU A 50 10.07 8.11 -14.20
CA LEU A 50 10.18 7.27 -13.01
C LEU A 50 11.47 7.56 -12.23
N ALA A 51 12.62 7.53 -12.91
CA ALA A 51 13.92 7.77 -12.29
C ALA A 51 13.98 9.16 -11.65
N THR A 52 13.49 10.19 -12.36
CA THR A 52 13.44 11.57 -11.87
C THR A 52 12.60 11.66 -10.59
N MET A 53 11.44 11.02 -10.58
CA MET A 53 10.57 10.99 -9.41
C MET A 53 11.21 10.28 -8.22
N GLU A 54 11.90 9.15 -8.43
CA GLU A 54 12.65 8.46 -7.38
C GLU A 54 13.77 9.32 -6.80
N SER A 55 14.57 9.97 -7.65
CA SER A 55 15.64 10.87 -7.20
C SER A 55 15.10 12.01 -6.34
N GLU A 56 13.94 12.57 -6.68
CA GLU A 56 13.31 13.63 -5.86
C GLU A 56 12.87 13.13 -4.47
N LEU A 57 12.33 11.90 -4.36
CA LEU A 57 12.00 11.29 -3.06
C LEU A 57 13.26 11.05 -2.22
N ILE A 58 14.31 10.55 -2.85
CA ILE A 58 15.61 10.29 -2.23
C ILE A 58 16.23 11.59 -1.71
N LEU A 59 16.29 12.63 -2.53
CA LEU A 59 16.85 13.94 -2.13
C LEU A 59 16.06 14.58 -0.98
N ASN A 60 14.74 14.39 -0.95
CA ASN A 60 13.90 14.85 0.16
C ASN A 60 14.30 14.14 1.47
N ASP A 61 14.43 12.82 1.44
CA ASP A 61 14.79 12.02 2.61
C ASP A 61 16.22 12.30 3.07
N MET A 62 17.17 12.46 2.15
CA MET A 62 18.55 12.87 2.48
C MET A 62 18.54 14.18 3.28
N THR A 63 17.77 15.17 2.84
CA THR A 63 17.67 16.46 3.54
C THR A 63 17.11 16.30 4.97
N ILE A 64 16.15 15.38 5.17
CA ILE A 64 15.56 15.12 6.48
C ILE A 64 16.57 14.42 7.40
N ILE A 65 17.25 13.38 6.88
CA ILE A 65 18.23 12.59 7.63
C ILE A 65 19.43 13.45 8.01
N ASP A 66 19.96 14.24 7.08
CA ASP A 66 21.12 15.11 7.31
C ASP A 66 20.87 16.11 8.45
N ARG A 67 19.74 16.83 8.41
CA ARG A 67 19.33 17.74 9.49
C ARG A 67 19.20 17.03 10.85
N ARG A 68 18.75 15.78 10.86
CA ARG A 68 18.65 15.00 12.09
C ARG A 68 20.03 14.61 12.61
N LEU A 69 20.94 14.17 11.75
CA LEU A 69 22.32 13.83 12.08
C LEU A 69 23.07 15.06 12.64
N GLU A 70 22.91 16.24 12.04
CA GLU A 70 23.46 17.51 12.57
C GLU A 70 22.97 17.78 14.01
N ARG A 71 21.67 17.60 14.25
CA ARG A 71 21.08 17.79 15.58
C ARG A 71 21.61 16.77 16.60
N LEU A 72 21.76 15.51 16.21
CA LEU A 72 22.33 14.47 17.07
C LEU A 72 23.79 14.77 17.42
N ASN A 73 24.59 15.21 16.45
CA ASN A 73 25.96 15.64 16.66
C ASN A 73 26.07 16.79 17.68
N GLY A 74 25.20 17.79 17.59
CA GLY A 74 25.14 18.89 18.57
C GLY A 74 24.69 18.47 19.98
N GLN A 75 24.11 17.28 20.12
CA GLN A 75 23.58 16.74 21.38
C GLN A 75 24.46 15.63 21.98
N LYS A 76 25.52 15.15 21.30
CA LYS A 76 26.34 13.98 21.69
C LYS A 76 26.80 13.94 23.15
N ASN A 77 27.07 15.09 23.76
CA ASN A 77 27.55 15.21 25.14
C ASN A 77 26.46 15.62 26.15
N ARG A 78 25.19 15.66 25.74
CA ARG A 78 24.04 16.05 26.57
C ARG A 78 23.20 14.81 26.90
N GLY A 79 22.44 14.91 28.00
CA GLY A 79 21.55 13.85 28.45
C GLY A 79 22.20 12.82 29.38
N THR A 80 21.35 11.95 29.91
CA THR A 80 21.69 10.78 30.73
C THR A 80 22.48 9.75 29.91
N PRO A 81 23.16 8.79 30.56
CA PRO A 81 23.80 7.68 29.84
C PRO A 81 22.85 6.90 28.91
N GLU A 82 21.59 6.73 29.30
CA GLU A 82 20.59 6.01 28.50
C GLU A 82 20.17 6.79 27.26
N GLU A 83 19.90 8.10 27.39
CA GLU A 83 19.59 8.96 26.25
C GLU A 83 20.72 8.97 25.22
N ARG A 84 21.98 9.03 25.68
CA ARG A 84 23.15 8.98 24.78
C ARG A 84 23.26 7.65 24.04
N LYS A 85 22.91 6.53 24.68
CA LYS A 85 22.86 5.22 24.03
C LYS A 85 21.79 5.19 22.95
N GLN A 86 20.59 5.71 23.25
CA GLN A 86 19.50 5.77 22.27
C GLN A 86 19.86 6.65 21.07
N MET A 87 20.51 7.78 21.30
CA MET A 87 21.00 8.65 20.23
C MET A 87 22.06 7.99 19.36
N ALA A 88 22.96 7.19 19.95
CA ALA A 88 23.97 6.45 19.18
C ALA A 88 23.35 5.39 18.27
N VAL A 89 22.32 4.67 18.76
CA VAL A 89 21.55 3.70 17.94
C VAL A 89 20.83 4.41 16.79
N GLU A 90 20.20 5.55 17.06
CA GLU A 90 19.56 6.35 16.01
C GLU A 90 20.57 6.88 14.99
N GLU A 91 21.72 7.39 15.43
CA GLU A 91 22.80 7.87 14.57
C GLU A 91 23.36 6.76 13.66
N GLU A 92 23.57 5.56 14.19
CA GLU A 92 24.03 4.40 13.41
C GLU A 92 23.02 4.04 12.31
N LEU A 93 21.73 3.96 12.65
CA LEU A 93 20.65 3.72 11.70
C LEU A 93 20.66 4.80 10.61
N LEU A 94 20.64 6.08 10.98
CA LEU A 94 20.56 7.18 10.03
C LEU A 94 21.77 7.26 9.09
N ASN A 95 22.98 6.97 9.57
CA ASN A 95 24.16 6.88 8.70
C ASN A 95 24.04 5.73 7.69
N ARG A 96 23.53 4.57 8.12
CA ARG A 96 23.28 3.43 7.23
C ARG A 96 22.25 3.76 6.16
N LEU A 97 21.17 4.45 6.54
CA LEU A 97 20.14 4.89 5.59
C LEU A 97 20.69 5.94 4.62
N MET A 98 21.48 6.91 5.10
CA MET A 98 22.13 7.91 4.24
C MET A 98 23.02 7.26 3.18
N ALA A 99 23.84 6.28 3.57
CA ALA A 99 24.71 5.57 2.64
C ALA A 99 23.94 4.88 1.50
N ALA A 100 22.74 4.35 1.79
CA ALA A 100 21.88 3.79 0.73
C ALA A 100 21.32 4.89 -0.20
N LEU A 101 20.90 6.02 0.36
CA LEU A 101 20.41 7.15 -0.44
C LEU A 101 21.49 7.75 -1.34
N ASP A 102 22.75 7.81 -0.87
CA ASP A 102 23.90 8.26 -1.66
C ASP A 102 24.18 7.36 -2.89
N GLU A 103 23.76 6.09 -2.84
CA GLU A 103 23.83 5.13 -3.94
C GLU A 103 22.57 5.13 -4.83
N GLU A 104 21.72 6.17 -4.72
CA GLU A 104 20.41 6.28 -5.39
C GLU A 104 19.45 5.12 -5.06
N LYS A 105 19.66 4.46 -3.92
CA LYS A 105 18.81 3.35 -3.48
C LYS A 105 17.71 3.86 -2.53
N PRO A 106 16.42 3.71 -2.88
CA PRO A 106 15.33 4.15 -2.00
C PRO A 106 15.26 3.29 -0.73
N LEU A 107 14.84 3.89 0.38
CA LEU A 107 14.86 3.23 1.69
C LEU A 107 13.90 2.04 1.79
N ARG A 108 12.88 1.96 0.93
CA ARG A 108 11.97 0.81 0.84
C ARG A 108 12.68 -0.50 0.45
N ASP A 109 13.85 -0.41 -0.18
CA ASP A 109 14.67 -1.57 -0.58
C ASP A 109 15.84 -1.84 0.39
N VAL A 110 15.87 -1.11 1.51
CA VAL A 110 16.83 -1.30 2.59
C VAL A 110 16.18 -2.13 3.69
N GLU A 111 16.89 -3.10 4.25
CA GLU A 111 16.38 -3.89 5.37
C GLU A 111 16.29 -3.01 6.62
N VAL A 112 15.09 -2.91 7.17
CA VAL A 112 14.79 -2.14 8.38
C VAL A 112 13.91 -3.01 9.27
N SER A 113 14.42 -3.35 10.45
CA SER A 113 13.71 -4.11 11.47
C SER A 113 12.51 -3.36 12.03
N GLU A 114 11.58 -4.06 12.66
CA GLU A 114 10.39 -3.44 13.27
C GLU A 114 10.76 -2.38 14.33
N ALA A 115 11.82 -2.64 15.11
CA ALA A 115 12.32 -1.69 16.10
C ALA A 115 12.88 -0.42 15.43
N GLU A 116 13.62 -0.56 14.34
CA GLU A 116 14.12 0.58 13.56
C GLU A 116 12.98 1.34 12.88
N ARG A 117 11.97 0.65 12.33
CA ARG A 117 10.78 1.31 11.76
C ARG A 117 10.06 2.18 12.79
N LYS A 118 9.96 1.72 14.05
CA LYS A 118 9.40 2.53 15.14
C LYS A 118 10.22 3.80 15.41
N LEU A 119 11.55 3.75 15.27
CA LEU A 119 12.39 4.95 15.38
C LEU A 119 12.17 5.93 14.22
N LEU A 120 11.89 5.42 13.02
CA LEU A 120 11.69 6.24 11.82
C LEU A 120 10.28 6.83 11.70
N GLY A 121 9.29 6.35 12.46
CA GLY A 121 7.88 6.73 12.31
C GLY A 121 7.61 8.24 12.39
N GLY A 122 8.46 9.01 13.07
CA GLY A 122 8.33 10.47 13.17
C GLY A 122 8.99 11.28 12.04
N PHE A 123 9.70 10.64 11.12
CA PHE A 123 10.49 11.34 10.09
C PHE A 123 9.66 11.66 8.84
N GLY A 124 8.64 10.87 8.54
CA GLY A 124 7.85 11.02 7.31
C GLY A 124 8.64 10.72 6.04
N LEU A 125 9.65 9.83 6.10
CA LEU A 125 10.52 9.47 4.97
C LEU A 125 9.68 8.91 3.82
N LEU A 126 9.79 9.52 2.64
CA LEU A 126 8.97 9.22 1.46
C LEU A 126 9.52 8.01 0.69
N SER A 127 10.84 7.89 0.58
CA SER A 127 11.48 6.77 -0.12
C SER A 127 11.38 5.45 0.66
N LEU A 128 11.03 5.51 1.95
CA LEU A 128 10.75 4.35 2.80
C LEU A 128 9.36 3.74 2.53
N LYS A 129 8.43 4.55 2.00
CA LYS A 129 7.04 4.11 1.80
C LYS A 129 6.98 3.08 0.68
N PRO A 130 6.16 2.04 0.81
CA PRO A 130 5.83 1.17 -0.31
C PRO A 130 5.27 2.00 -1.47
N MET A 131 5.66 1.63 -2.70
CA MET A 131 5.28 2.35 -3.90
C MET A 131 4.90 1.39 -5.01
N LEU A 132 3.72 1.63 -5.59
CA LEU A 132 3.24 0.97 -6.80
C LEU A 132 3.43 1.92 -7.98
N ARG A 133 4.06 1.45 -9.06
CA ARG A 133 4.34 2.21 -10.28
C ARG A 133 3.34 1.84 -11.36
N VAL A 134 2.82 2.83 -12.07
CA VAL A 134 1.84 2.65 -13.14
C VAL A 134 2.35 3.33 -14.40
N ILE A 135 2.58 2.54 -15.43
CA ILE A 135 2.85 3.06 -16.77
C ILE A 135 1.49 3.28 -17.44
N ASN A 136 1.03 4.52 -17.47
CA ASN A 136 -0.22 4.87 -18.14
C ASN A 136 0.04 5.05 -19.63
N ALA A 137 -0.33 4.07 -20.44
CA ALA A 137 -0.06 4.01 -21.87
C ALA A 137 -1.34 4.25 -22.71
N GLY A 138 -1.13 4.44 -24.02
CA GLY A 138 -2.21 4.61 -24.98
C GLY A 138 -2.98 3.31 -25.22
N ASP A 139 -4.17 3.41 -25.80
CA ASP A 139 -5.07 2.26 -25.95
C ASP A 139 -4.47 1.15 -26.84
N ASP A 140 -3.61 1.52 -27.79
CA ASP A 140 -2.93 0.59 -28.72
C ASP A 140 -1.62 0.00 -28.17
N ALA A 141 -1.20 0.38 -26.96
CA ALA A 141 0.07 -0.03 -26.38
C ALA A 141 0.08 -1.52 -25.97
N ASN A 142 1.16 -2.24 -26.30
CA ASN A 142 1.37 -3.61 -25.88
C ASN A 142 2.29 -3.65 -24.64
N GLU A 143 2.05 -4.58 -23.71
CA GLU A 143 2.95 -4.81 -22.56
C GLU A 143 4.39 -5.10 -23.01
N ALA A 144 4.57 -5.77 -24.15
CA ALA A 144 5.89 -6.04 -24.73
C ALA A 144 6.71 -4.77 -25.02
N ASP A 145 6.05 -3.63 -25.29
CA ASP A 145 6.74 -2.36 -25.57
C ASP A 145 7.36 -1.75 -24.30
N PHE A 146 6.92 -2.21 -23.13
CA PHE A 146 7.34 -1.71 -21.81
C PHE A 146 8.01 -2.78 -20.96
N ALA A 147 8.36 -3.94 -21.52
CA ALA A 147 8.85 -5.09 -20.77
C ALA A 147 10.03 -4.76 -19.83
N ASP A 148 10.92 -3.85 -20.22
CA ASP A 148 12.07 -3.40 -19.40
C ASP A 148 11.67 -2.56 -18.19
N LEU A 149 10.43 -2.06 -18.13
CA LEU A 149 9.88 -1.26 -17.04
C LEU A 149 8.89 -2.02 -16.17
N LEU A 150 8.40 -3.18 -16.63
CA LEU A 150 7.40 -3.96 -15.90
C LEU A 150 8.08 -4.93 -14.93
N ASP A 151 7.59 -4.95 -13.70
CA ASP A 151 8.05 -5.84 -12.63
C ASP A 151 6.92 -6.06 -11.61
N GLU A 152 7.21 -6.71 -10.48
CA GLU A 152 6.20 -7.02 -9.46
C GLU A 152 5.58 -5.79 -8.79
N ARG A 153 6.17 -4.58 -8.98
CA ARG A 153 5.65 -3.30 -8.48
C ARG A 153 5.35 -2.31 -9.60
N THR A 154 5.36 -2.73 -10.87
CA THR A 154 5.14 -1.87 -12.02
C THR A 154 4.27 -2.55 -13.05
N PHE A 155 3.09 -1.98 -13.31
CA PHE A 155 2.17 -2.53 -14.30
C PHE A 155 1.76 -1.48 -15.34
N LEU A 156 1.40 -1.98 -16.51
CA LEU A 156 0.83 -1.19 -17.59
C LEU A 156 -0.66 -0.95 -17.31
N LEU A 157 -1.11 0.29 -17.49
CA LEU A 157 -2.53 0.65 -17.44
C LEU A 157 -2.89 1.45 -18.69
N ARG A 158 -4.06 1.18 -19.26
CA ARG A 158 -4.65 2.01 -20.31
C ARG A 158 -5.70 2.90 -19.68
N GLY A 159 -5.27 4.03 -19.11
CA GLY A 159 -6.13 4.83 -18.22
C GLY A 159 -7.41 5.35 -18.88
N ARG A 160 -7.39 5.60 -20.20
CA ARG A 160 -8.58 5.98 -20.96
C ARG A 160 -9.56 4.82 -21.07
N LEU A 161 -9.09 3.65 -21.52
CA LEU A 161 -9.89 2.44 -21.59
C LEU A 161 -10.54 2.09 -20.24
N GLU A 162 -9.80 2.17 -19.14
CA GLU A 162 -10.33 1.94 -17.78
C GLU A 162 -11.43 2.94 -17.41
N ALA A 163 -11.27 4.21 -17.79
CA ALA A 163 -12.27 5.24 -17.54
C ALA A 163 -13.56 5.01 -18.35
N GLU A 164 -13.44 4.49 -19.57
CA GLU A 164 -14.58 4.11 -20.41
C GLU A 164 -15.31 2.90 -19.81
N ILE A 165 -14.59 1.85 -19.42
CA ILE A 165 -15.14 0.67 -18.74
C ILE A 165 -15.87 1.05 -17.44
N ALA A 166 -15.29 1.96 -16.64
CA ALA A 166 -15.88 2.40 -15.37
C ALA A 166 -17.22 3.15 -15.53
N GLN A 167 -17.54 3.65 -16.73
CA GLN A 167 -18.80 4.33 -17.04
C GLN A 167 -19.86 3.40 -17.64
N MET A 168 -19.50 2.17 -17.99
CA MET A 168 -20.41 1.19 -18.57
C MET A 168 -21.30 0.55 -17.50
N ALA A 169 -22.47 0.05 -17.92
CA ALA A 169 -23.25 -0.83 -17.06
C ALA A 169 -22.50 -2.16 -16.86
N PRO A 170 -22.69 -2.86 -15.72
CA PRO A 170 -21.94 -4.10 -15.44
C PRO A 170 -22.04 -5.19 -16.53
N ALA A 171 -23.19 -5.29 -17.19
CA ALA A 171 -23.38 -6.25 -18.28
C ALA A 171 -22.57 -5.86 -19.53
N ASP A 172 -22.60 -4.58 -19.91
CA ASP A 172 -21.88 -4.05 -21.06
C ASP A 172 -20.36 -4.11 -20.84
N ALA A 173 -19.91 -3.80 -19.62
CA ALA A 173 -18.50 -3.91 -19.24
C ALA A 173 -17.99 -5.36 -19.37
N ALA A 174 -18.79 -6.35 -18.97
CA ALA A 174 -18.41 -7.76 -19.07
C ALA A 174 -18.31 -8.22 -20.53
N GLU A 175 -19.22 -7.78 -21.40
CA GLU A 175 -19.17 -8.05 -22.84
C GLU A 175 -17.95 -7.38 -23.48
N PHE A 176 -17.69 -6.12 -23.15
CA PHE A 176 -16.53 -5.37 -23.63
C PHE A 176 -15.21 -6.03 -23.22
N LEU A 177 -15.06 -6.43 -21.96
CA LEU A 177 -13.87 -7.12 -21.48
C LEU A 177 -13.62 -8.43 -22.24
N ALA A 178 -14.67 -9.21 -22.50
CA ALA A 178 -14.57 -10.45 -23.26
C ALA A 178 -14.16 -10.22 -24.72
N ASP A 179 -14.71 -9.20 -25.38
CA ASP A 179 -14.40 -8.86 -26.78
C ASP A 179 -12.93 -8.41 -26.96
N PHE A 180 -12.36 -7.77 -25.95
CA PHE A 180 -10.96 -7.30 -25.95
C PHE A 180 -9.98 -8.33 -25.35
N GLY A 181 -10.46 -9.50 -24.91
CA GLY A 181 -9.62 -10.53 -24.29
C GLY A 181 -8.99 -10.07 -22.96
N ILE A 182 -9.69 -9.21 -22.22
CA ILE A 182 -9.26 -8.68 -20.93
C ILE A 182 -9.96 -9.48 -19.84
N ASP A 183 -9.21 -10.27 -19.06
CA ASP A 183 -9.79 -11.11 -18.01
C ASP A 183 -10.43 -10.29 -16.86
N GLU A 184 -9.86 -9.13 -16.54
CA GLU A 184 -10.34 -8.22 -15.50
C GLU A 184 -9.85 -6.77 -15.72
N PRO A 185 -10.57 -5.76 -15.20
CA PRO A 185 -10.10 -4.37 -15.23
C PRO A 185 -8.75 -4.19 -14.53
N GLY A 186 -7.87 -3.38 -15.10
CA GLY A 186 -6.58 -3.03 -14.51
C GLY A 186 -6.72 -2.31 -13.18
N LEU A 187 -7.81 -1.55 -12.97
CA LEU A 187 -8.11 -0.95 -11.67
C LEU A 187 -8.27 -2.00 -10.55
N SER A 188 -8.95 -3.12 -10.82
CA SER A 188 -9.14 -4.21 -9.84
C SER A 188 -7.81 -4.84 -9.44
N ARG A 189 -6.89 -4.95 -10.41
CA ARG A 189 -5.53 -5.43 -10.19
C ARG A 189 -4.74 -4.44 -9.32
N ALA A 190 -4.80 -3.15 -9.64
CA ALA A 190 -4.16 -2.09 -8.86
C ALA A 190 -4.62 -2.05 -7.41
N ILE A 191 -5.93 -2.21 -7.17
CA ILE A 191 -6.51 -2.24 -5.82
C ILE A 191 -5.96 -3.43 -5.02
N ARG A 192 -5.91 -4.63 -5.61
CA ARG A 192 -5.35 -5.82 -4.93
C ARG A 192 -3.88 -5.64 -4.60
N PHE A 193 -3.08 -5.13 -5.55
CA PHE A 193 -1.68 -4.80 -5.27
C PHE A 193 -1.53 -3.82 -4.12
N CYS A 194 -2.37 -2.78 -4.03
CA CYS A 194 -2.34 -1.85 -2.91
C CYS A 194 -2.68 -2.53 -1.57
N TYR A 195 -3.65 -3.45 -1.54
CA TYR A 195 -3.99 -4.23 -0.34
C TYR A 195 -2.80 -5.08 0.12
N ASP A 196 -2.22 -5.85 -0.79
CA ASP A 196 -1.08 -6.72 -0.51
C ASP A 196 0.14 -5.92 -0.05
N MET A 197 0.43 -4.81 -0.74
CA MET A 197 1.55 -3.92 -0.43
C MET A 197 1.40 -3.25 0.94
N LEU A 198 0.17 -2.95 1.37
CA LEU A 198 -0.13 -2.40 2.69
C LEU A 198 -0.21 -3.48 3.77
N GLY A 199 -0.06 -4.77 3.41
CA GLY A 199 -0.19 -5.88 4.34
C GLY A 199 -1.61 -5.99 4.90
N LEU A 200 -2.62 -5.73 4.07
CA LEU A 200 -4.02 -5.79 4.42
C LEU A 200 -4.67 -7.05 3.87
N GLN A 201 -5.64 -7.59 4.60
CA GLN A 201 -6.49 -8.71 4.19
C GLN A 201 -7.95 -8.41 4.54
N SER A 202 -8.86 -9.23 4.04
CA SER A 202 -10.29 -9.08 4.29
C SER A 202 -10.86 -10.27 5.05
N PHE A 203 -11.82 -10.01 5.94
CA PHE A 203 -12.72 -11.04 6.48
C PHE A 203 -14.16 -10.61 6.26
N PHE A 204 -15.10 -11.55 6.35
CA PHE A 204 -16.50 -11.31 6.07
C PHE A 204 -17.38 -11.50 7.29
N THR A 205 -18.43 -10.68 7.36
CA THR A 205 -19.60 -10.95 8.19
C THR A 205 -20.77 -11.28 7.27
N VAL A 206 -21.47 -12.37 7.56
CA VAL A 206 -22.63 -12.83 6.77
C VAL A 206 -23.84 -12.94 7.69
N GLY A 207 -24.84 -12.11 7.45
CA GLY A 207 -26.15 -12.14 8.09
C GLY A 207 -27.28 -12.23 7.07
N GLU A 208 -28.52 -12.33 7.54
CA GLU A 208 -29.70 -12.32 6.65
C GLU A 208 -29.88 -10.96 5.97
N ASP A 209 -29.52 -9.87 6.67
CA ASP A 209 -29.70 -8.50 6.19
C ASP A 209 -28.48 -7.94 5.43
N GLU A 210 -27.27 -8.40 5.76
CA GLU A 210 -26.03 -7.82 5.24
C GLU A 210 -24.93 -8.87 5.04
N VAL A 211 -24.22 -8.74 3.93
CA VAL A 211 -22.92 -9.38 3.69
C VAL A 211 -21.90 -8.27 3.51
N ARG A 212 -20.84 -8.28 4.31
CA ARG A 212 -19.84 -7.21 4.31
C ARG A 212 -18.43 -7.75 4.45
N ALA A 213 -17.53 -7.15 3.67
CA ALA A 213 -16.09 -7.30 3.81
C ALA A 213 -15.53 -6.25 4.79
N TRP A 214 -14.62 -6.68 5.64
CA TRP A 214 -13.93 -5.85 6.63
C TRP A 214 -12.43 -5.98 6.43
N THR A 215 -11.76 -4.84 6.31
CA THR A 215 -10.31 -4.77 6.15
C THR A 215 -9.61 -4.86 7.49
N VAL A 216 -8.54 -5.63 7.56
CA VAL A 216 -7.66 -5.74 8.73
C VAL A 216 -6.23 -5.99 8.30
N GLU A 217 -5.24 -5.64 9.12
CA GLU A 217 -3.84 -5.98 8.86
C GLU A 217 -3.62 -7.51 8.90
N ILE A 218 -2.73 -8.01 8.06
CA ILE A 218 -2.30 -9.40 8.07
C ILE A 218 -1.66 -9.69 9.44
N GLY A 219 -2.12 -10.77 10.08
CA GLY A 219 -1.69 -11.13 11.42
C GLY A 219 -2.59 -10.61 12.55
N ALA A 220 -3.61 -9.82 12.23
CA ALA A 220 -4.54 -9.32 13.23
C ALA A 220 -5.32 -10.44 13.94
N THR A 221 -5.50 -10.26 15.24
CA THR A 221 -6.24 -11.19 16.09
C THR A 221 -7.75 -11.03 15.95
N ALA A 222 -8.53 -12.06 16.31
CA ALA A 222 -9.99 -11.99 16.28
C ALA A 222 -10.59 -10.80 17.07
N PRO A 223 -10.07 -10.41 18.26
CA PRO A 223 -10.51 -9.18 18.93
C PRO A 223 -10.19 -7.89 18.17
N GLU A 224 -9.06 -7.83 17.46
CA GLU A 224 -8.69 -6.67 16.63
C GLU A 224 -9.61 -6.56 15.42
N ALA A 225 -9.86 -7.68 14.73
CA ALA A 225 -10.86 -7.78 13.67
C ALA A 225 -12.27 -7.39 14.16
N ALA A 226 -12.69 -7.86 15.33
CA ALA A 226 -13.96 -7.43 15.92
C ALA A 226 -14.02 -5.90 16.17
N GLY A 227 -12.88 -5.29 16.47
CA GLY A 227 -12.75 -3.85 16.66
C GLY A 227 -12.95 -3.02 15.39
N THR A 228 -12.70 -3.58 14.21
CA THR A 228 -12.97 -2.90 12.93
C THR A 228 -14.47 -2.82 12.65
N ILE A 229 -15.24 -3.77 13.15
CA ILE A 229 -16.72 -3.75 13.12
C ILE A 229 -17.26 -2.69 14.09
N HIS A 230 -16.90 -2.82 15.37
CA HIS A 230 -17.30 -1.86 16.40
C HIS A 230 -16.40 -1.94 17.64
N SER A 231 -16.09 -0.80 18.25
CA SER A 231 -15.18 -0.76 19.41
C SER A 231 -15.68 -1.57 20.62
N ASP A 232 -17.00 -1.70 20.81
CA ASP A 232 -17.58 -2.51 21.90
C ASP A 232 -17.42 -4.00 21.67
N LEU A 233 -17.40 -4.47 20.42
CA LEU A 233 -17.17 -5.88 20.11
C LEU A 233 -15.75 -6.30 20.51
N ARG A 234 -14.77 -5.41 20.35
CA ARG A 234 -13.39 -5.63 20.84
C ARG A 234 -13.33 -5.70 22.37
N LYS A 235 -13.98 -4.76 23.06
CA LYS A 235 -13.98 -4.70 24.54
C LYS A 235 -14.70 -5.89 25.16
N GLY A 236 -15.86 -6.24 24.60
CA GLY A 236 -16.72 -7.31 25.05
C GLY A 236 -16.36 -8.69 24.48
N PHE A 237 -15.28 -8.82 23.69
CA PHE A 237 -14.95 -10.03 22.96
C PHE A 237 -14.88 -11.27 23.87
N ILE A 238 -15.66 -12.29 23.54
CA ILE A 238 -15.63 -13.60 24.19
C ILE A 238 -14.92 -14.60 23.29
N ARG A 239 -15.46 -14.83 22.08
CA ARG A 239 -14.97 -15.76 21.05
C ARG A 239 -15.42 -15.32 19.67
N ALA A 240 -14.76 -15.81 18.63
CA ALA A 240 -15.24 -15.70 17.26
C ALA A 240 -15.66 -17.10 16.76
N GLU A 241 -16.83 -17.20 16.16
CA GLU A 241 -17.14 -18.35 15.32
C GLU A 241 -16.59 -18.08 13.92
N THR A 242 -15.86 -19.03 13.33
CA THR A 242 -15.20 -18.86 12.03
C THR A 242 -15.35 -20.08 11.13
N VAL A 243 -15.34 -19.82 9.82
CA VAL A 243 -15.14 -20.79 8.75
C VAL A 243 -14.43 -20.08 7.61
N SER A 244 -13.55 -20.76 6.88
CA SER A 244 -12.94 -20.13 5.70
C SER A 244 -13.96 -19.96 4.56
N TYR A 245 -13.73 -18.99 3.69
CA TYR A 245 -14.54 -18.80 2.48
C TYR A 245 -14.70 -20.10 1.68
N ASP A 246 -13.58 -20.79 1.40
CA ASP A 246 -13.59 -22.03 0.60
C ASP A 246 -14.42 -23.15 1.25
N GLU A 247 -14.33 -23.29 2.58
CA GLU A 247 -15.12 -24.28 3.32
C GLU A 247 -16.61 -23.95 3.28
N LEU A 248 -16.97 -22.67 3.36
CA LEU A 248 -18.36 -22.21 3.24
C LEU A 248 -18.91 -22.47 1.84
N VAL A 249 -18.17 -22.09 0.79
CA VAL A 249 -18.57 -22.29 -0.61
C VAL A 249 -18.73 -23.78 -0.91
N ALA A 250 -17.79 -24.62 -0.48
CA ALA A 250 -17.85 -26.07 -0.68
C ALA A 250 -19.04 -26.72 0.05
N ALA A 251 -19.46 -26.19 1.20
CA ALA A 251 -20.63 -26.66 1.94
C ALA A 251 -21.96 -26.10 1.41
N GLY A 252 -21.92 -25.01 0.64
CA GLY A 252 -23.08 -24.34 0.03
C GLY A 252 -23.93 -23.49 0.97
N SER A 253 -23.80 -23.64 2.30
CA SER A 253 -24.45 -22.76 3.28
C SER A 253 -23.82 -22.83 4.68
N LEU A 254 -23.97 -21.76 5.47
CA LEU A 254 -23.55 -21.76 6.89
C LEU A 254 -24.25 -22.84 7.73
N ALA A 255 -25.50 -23.16 7.41
CA ALA A 255 -26.24 -24.23 8.08
C ALA A 255 -25.56 -25.58 7.87
N GLU A 256 -25.06 -25.83 6.65
CA GLU A 256 -24.39 -27.07 6.30
C GLU A 256 -22.97 -27.13 6.89
N VAL A 257 -22.22 -26.02 6.90
CA VAL A 257 -20.94 -25.90 7.62
C VAL A 257 -21.09 -26.30 9.09
N LYS A 258 -22.14 -25.80 9.77
CA LYS A 258 -22.41 -26.11 11.19
C LYS A 258 -22.73 -27.59 11.39
N LYS A 259 -23.52 -28.22 10.50
CA LYS A 259 -23.81 -29.66 10.56
C LYS A 259 -22.57 -30.53 10.33
N GLN A 260 -21.66 -30.08 9.46
CA GLN A 260 -20.38 -30.76 9.19
C GLN A 260 -19.35 -30.53 10.30
N GLY A 261 -19.64 -29.70 11.30
CA GLY A 261 -18.72 -29.40 12.40
C GLY A 261 -17.52 -28.54 12.00
N LYS A 262 -17.57 -27.87 10.84
CA LYS A 262 -16.49 -27.02 10.32
C LYS A 262 -16.53 -25.58 10.85
N PHE A 263 -17.60 -25.20 11.55
CA PHE A 263 -17.72 -23.88 12.16
C PHE A 263 -16.95 -23.85 13.49
N ARG A 264 -15.71 -23.35 13.43
CA ARG A 264 -14.76 -23.38 14.54
C ARG A 264 -15.09 -22.27 15.55
N LEU A 265 -14.78 -22.52 16.81
CA LEU A 265 -14.90 -21.56 17.90
C LEU A 265 -13.51 -21.13 18.35
N GLU A 266 -13.15 -19.91 17.99
CA GLU A 266 -11.80 -19.38 18.16
C GLU A 266 -11.72 -18.37 19.30
N GLY A 267 -10.56 -18.38 19.96
CA GLY A 267 -10.26 -17.54 21.12
C GLY A 267 -9.65 -16.19 20.74
N LYS A 268 -9.12 -15.50 21.75
CA LYS A 268 -8.49 -14.17 21.59
C LYS A 268 -7.19 -14.20 20.80
N GLU A 269 -6.46 -15.31 20.85
CA GLU A 269 -5.17 -15.49 20.17
C GLU A 269 -5.31 -15.95 18.71
N TYR A 270 -6.54 -16.17 18.23
CA TYR A 270 -6.75 -16.58 16.84
C TYR A 270 -6.38 -15.44 15.90
N VAL A 271 -5.46 -15.73 14.99
CA VAL A 271 -5.08 -14.84 13.89
C VAL A 271 -6.07 -15.06 12.76
N VAL A 272 -6.80 -14.01 12.41
CA VAL A 272 -7.78 -14.04 11.32
C VAL A 272 -7.06 -14.35 10.01
N GLN A 273 -7.65 -15.22 9.21
CA GLN A 273 -7.14 -15.54 7.87
C GLN A 273 -7.91 -14.77 6.81
N ASP A 274 -7.27 -14.52 5.66
CA ASP A 274 -7.95 -13.88 4.54
C ASP A 274 -9.14 -14.72 4.08
N GLY A 275 -10.27 -14.04 3.87
CA GLY A 275 -11.54 -14.64 3.50
C GLY A 275 -12.28 -15.36 4.63
N ASP A 276 -11.82 -15.31 5.88
CA ASP A 276 -12.57 -15.88 7.01
C ASP A 276 -13.98 -15.26 7.10
N VAL A 277 -14.98 -16.10 7.34
CA VAL A 277 -16.35 -15.68 7.65
C VAL A 277 -16.54 -15.74 9.17
N LEU A 278 -16.56 -14.56 9.80
CA LEU A 278 -16.60 -14.42 11.24
C LEU A 278 -17.99 -14.06 11.77
N ASN A 279 -18.36 -14.67 12.89
CA ASN A 279 -19.45 -14.22 13.75
C ASN A 279 -18.93 -13.99 15.17
N ILE A 280 -18.97 -12.73 15.63
CA ILE A 280 -18.36 -12.33 16.90
C ILE A 280 -19.33 -12.55 18.07
N ARG A 281 -18.90 -13.32 19.07
CA ARG A 281 -19.61 -13.47 20.35
C ARG A 281 -19.03 -12.48 21.36
N PHE A 282 -19.86 -11.61 21.90
CA PHE A 282 -19.46 -10.58 22.84
C PHE A 282 -20.44 -10.46 24.01
N ASN A 283 -19.98 -9.89 25.13
CA ASN A 283 -20.83 -9.46 26.23
C ASN A 283 -20.87 -7.93 26.30
N LEU A 284 -22.03 -7.37 26.64
CA LEU A 284 -22.21 -5.93 26.87
C LEU A 284 -21.81 -5.53 28.30
#